data_AF-A0A6P0NFM9-F1
#
_entry.id   AF-A0A6P0NFM9-F1
#
_cell.length_a   1.000
_cell.length_b   1.000
_cell.length_c   1.000
_cell.angle_alpha   90.00
_cell.angle_beta   90.00
_cell.angle_gamma   90.00
#
_symmetry.space_group_name_H-M   'P 1'
#
loop_
_entity.id
_entity.type
_entity.pdbx_description
1 polymer ?
#
loop_
_entity_poly.entity_id
_entity_poly.type
_entity_poly.pdbx_seq_one_letter_code
_entity_poly.pdbx_strand_id
1 'polypeptide(L)'
;SWLVQCQNLDGGWGETCLSYDDPSLKGVGISTASQTAWALIGLMAAGEPTGNWAMDAMERGVNYLVSTQQPDGSWDETEFTGTGFPSHFYLKYHFYQQYFPLLALGRYQMSVAS
;
A
#
# COMPACT_ATOMS: atom_id res chain seq x y z
N SER A 1 -6.52 -13.21 -4.43
CA SER A 1 -7.33 -12.01 -4.74
C SER A 1 -6.54 -11.09 -5.66
N TRP A 2 -7.18 -10.08 -6.30
CA TRP A 2 -6.50 -9.15 -7.22
C TRP A 2 -5.32 -8.42 -6.59
N LEU A 3 -5.48 -7.92 -5.34
CA LEU A 3 -4.39 -7.28 -4.60
C LEU A 3 -3.12 -8.16 -4.50
N VAL A 4 -3.27 -9.45 -4.17
CA VAL A 4 -2.12 -10.38 -4.08
C VAL A 4 -1.39 -10.50 -5.42
N GLN A 5 -2.10 -10.40 -6.55
CA GLN A 5 -1.50 -10.50 -7.89
C GLN A 5 -0.78 -9.21 -8.32
N CYS A 6 -1.12 -8.08 -7.71
CA CYS A 6 -0.48 -6.78 -7.97
C CYS A 6 0.69 -6.47 -7.03
N GLN A 7 1.09 -7.41 -6.15
CA GLN A 7 2.20 -7.16 -5.23
C GLN A 7 3.53 -7.17 -6.00
N ASN A 8 4.34 -6.13 -5.79
CA ASN A 8 5.67 -6.03 -6.38
C ASN A 8 6.63 -7.06 -5.77
N LEU A 9 7.78 -7.27 -6.42
CA LEU A 9 8.79 -8.22 -5.95
C LEU A 9 9.40 -7.81 -4.60
N ASP A 10 9.52 -6.51 -4.33
CA ASP A 10 9.99 -5.94 -3.06
C ASP A 10 9.00 -6.11 -1.89
N GLY A 11 7.80 -6.61 -2.17
CA GLY A 11 6.74 -6.82 -1.17
C GLY A 11 5.75 -5.66 -1.04
N GLY A 12 6.04 -4.50 -1.63
CA GLY A 12 5.13 -3.37 -1.63
C GLY A 12 4.06 -3.42 -2.72
N TRP A 13 3.22 -2.40 -2.74
CA TRP A 13 2.28 -2.10 -3.82
C TRP A 13 2.49 -0.67 -4.31
N GLY A 14 2.27 -0.49 -5.60
CA GLY A 14 2.33 0.80 -6.24
C GLY A 14 1.44 0.86 -7.46
N GLU A 15 0.88 2.02 -7.73
CA GLU A 15 0.14 2.29 -8.96
C GLU A 15 0.49 3.69 -9.47
N THR A 16 0.95 3.77 -10.72
CA THR A 16 1.25 5.04 -11.37
C THR A 16 -0.02 5.82 -11.72
N CYS A 17 0.04 7.15 -11.67
CA CYS A 17 -1.03 8.02 -12.15
C CYS A 17 -1.42 7.78 -13.62
N LEU A 18 -0.52 7.19 -14.42
CA LEU A 18 -0.80 6.83 -15.82
C LEU A 18 -1.87 5.73 -15.95
N SER A 19 -2.22 5.02 -14.87
CA SER A 19 -3.27 3.99 -14.91
C SER A 19 -4.67 4.54 -15.20
N TYR A 20 -4.87 5.86 -15.04
CA TYR A 20 -6.09 6.53 -15.49
C TYR A 20 -6.21 6.57 -17.02
N ASP A 21 -5.09 6.60 -17.74
CA ASP A 21 -5.05 6.65 -19.21
C ASP A 21 -4.85 5.28 -19.84
N ASP A 22 -4.07 4.41 -19.20
CA ASP A 22 -3.77 3.06 -19.67
C ASP A 22 -4.24 1.97 -18.67
N PRO A 23 -5.32 1.25 -18.98
CA PRO A 23 -5.83 0.18 -18.13
C PRO A 23 -4.85 -0.97 -17.88
N SER A 24 -3.80 -1.13 -18.69
CA SER A 24 -2.76 -2.15 -18.47
C SER A 24 -1.86 -1.82 -17.27
N LEU A 25 -1.86 -0.56 -16.81
CA LEU A 25 -1.08 -0.10 -15.68
C LEU A 25 -1.83 -0.15 -14.34
N LYS A 26 -3.04 -0.74 -14.31
CA LYS A 26 -3.83 -0.88 -13.07
C LYS A 26 -3.08 -1.70 -12.03
N GLY A 27 -2.83 -1.08 -10.88
CA GLY A 27 -2.03 -1.70 -9.81
C GLY A 27 -0.57 -1.94 -10.19
N VAL A 28 -0.04 -1.22 -11.18
CA VAL A 28 1.36 -1.30 -11.62
C VAL A 28 2.05 0.03 -11.34
N GLY A 29 3.16 -0.01 -10.63
CA GLY A 29 3.95 1.18 -10.28
C GLY A 29 5.06 0.83 -9.31
N ILE A 30 5.94 1.80 -9.05
CA ILE A 30 6.95 1.66 -7.99
C ILE A 30 6.21 1.59 -6.66
N SER A 31 6.62 0.68 -5.77
CA SER A 31 6.03 0.55 -4.44
C SER A 31 6.07 1.88 -3.69
N THR A 32 4.95 2.23 -3.07
CA THR A 32 4.85 3.43 -2.22
C THR A 32 4.37 3.06 -0.83
N ALA A 33 4.75 3.85 0.17
CA ALA A 33 4.37 3.59 1.54
C ALA A 33 2.84 3.65 1.71
N SER A 34 2.19 4.65 1.11
CA SER A 34 0.74 4.81 1.20
C SER A 34 -0.04 3.71 0.46
N GLN A 35 0.32 3.36 -0.78
CA GLN A 35 -0.40 2.33 -1.54
C GLN A 35 -0.17 0.94 -0.97
N THR A 36 1.03 0.64 -0.46
CA THR A 36 1.30 -0.60 0.28
C THR A 36 0.40 -0.71 1.51
N ALA A 37 0.27 0.38 2.28
CA ALA A 37 -0.61 0.41 3.44
C ALA A 37 -2.09 0.21 3.05
N TRP A 38 -2.56 0.79 1.94
CA TRP A 38 -3.93 0.57 1.45
C TRP A 38 -4.20 -0.88 1.08
N ALA A 39 -3.26 -1.52 0.38
CA ALA A 39 -3.35 -2.93 0.04
C ALA A 39 -3.43 -3.81 1.29
N LEU A 40 -2.57 -3.57 2.28
CA LEU A 40 -2.60 -4.27 3.57
C LEU A 40 -3.94 -4.11 4.29
N ILE A 41 -4.45 -2.88 4.38
CA ILE A 41 -5.74 -2.60 5.01
C ILE A 41 -6.88 -3.34 4.29
N GLY A 42 -6.87 -3.35 2.95
CA GLY A 42 -7.86 -4.09 2.16
C GLY A 42 -7.79 -5.60 2.34
N LEU A 43 -6.57 -6.18 2.36
CA LEU A 43 -6.35 -7.60 2.60
C LEU A 43 -6.81 -8.01 4.00
N MET A 44 -6.49 -7.22 5.03
CA MET A 44 -6.94 -7.47 6.40
C MET A 44 -8.46 -7.40 6.52
N ALA A 45 -9.09 -6.37 5.93
CA ALA A 45 -10.54 -6.21 5.96
C ALA A 45 -11.28 -7.36 5.25
N ALA A 46 -10.66 -7.99 4.25
CA ALA A 46 -11.21 -9.17 3.59
C ALA A 46 -10.98 -10.47 4.40
N GLY A 47 -9.84 -10.59 5.09
CA GLY A 47 -9.50 -11.73 5.92
C GLY A 47 -10.32 -11.83 7.20
N GLU A 48 -10.55 -10.71 7.88
CA GLU A 48 -11.23 -10.66 9.19
C GLU A 48 -12.60 -11.37 9.22
N PRO A 49 -13.55 -11.10 8.30
CA PRO A 49 -14.84 -11.79 8.30
C PRO A 49 -14.78 -13.23 7.75
N THR A 50 -13.72 -13.60 7.02
CA THR A 50 -13.64 -14.89 6.31
C THR A 50 -12.72 -15.91 6.98
N GLY A 51 -11.82 -15.46 7.84
CA GLY A 51 -10.70 -16.24 8.37
C GLY A 51 -9.66 -16.64 7.31
N ASN A 52 -9.82 -16.22 6.06
CA ASN A 52 -8.91 -16.54 4.96
C ASN A 52 -7.94 -15.38 4.74
N TRP A 53 -6.80 -15.47 5.41
CA TRP A 53 -5.77 -14.44 5.38
C TRP A 53 -4.77 -14.68 4.26
N ALA A 54 -4.47 -13.64 3.48
CA ALA A 54 -3.37 -13.65 2.52
C ALA A 54 -2.02 -13.44 3.22
N MET A 55 -1.68 -14.32 4.17
CA MET A 55 -0.58 -14.15 5.14
C MET A 55 0.74 -13.80 4.47
N ASP A 56 1.17 -14.59 3.48
CA ASP A 56 2.44 -14.36 2.79
C ASP A 56 2.51 -12.96 2.14
N ALA A 57 1.44 -12.54 1.47
CA ALA A 57 1.37 -11.20 0.87
C ALA A 57 1.38 -10.11 1.95
N MET A 58 0.65 -10.31 3.05
CA MET A 58 0.57 -9.35 4.16
C MET A 58 1.92 -9.19 4.87
N GLU A 59 2.61 -10.29 5.17
CA GLU A 59 3.93 -10.28 5.80
C GLU A 59 4.97 -9.57 4.93
N ARG A 60 4.98 -9.86 3.63
CA ARG A 60 5.85 -9.16 2.67
C ARG A 60 5.57 -7.66 2.62
N GLY A 61 4.31 -7.24 2.67
CA GLY A 61 3.92 -5.83 2.73
C GLY A 61 4.33 -5.14 4.03
N VAL A 62 4.16 -5.82 5.17
CA VAL A 62 4.62 -5.31 6.46
C VAL A 62 6.15 -5.17 6.48
N ASN A 63 6.87 -6.17 5.97
CA ASN A 63 8.33 -6.13 5.86
C ASN A 63 8.80 -5.00 4.94
N TYR A 64 8.11 -4.75 3.82
CA TYR A 64 8.38 -3.58 2.98
C TYR A 64 8.26 -2.28 3.79
N LEU A 65 7.17 -2.08 4.52
CA LEU A 65 6.99 -0.86 5.33
C LEU A 65 8.06 -0.74 6.42
N VAL A 66 8.36 -1.81 7.16
CA VAL A 66 9.37 -1.78 8.23
C VAL A 66 10.77 -1.53 7.68
N SER A 67 11.13 -2.14 6.54
CA SER A 67 12.47 -2.00 5.95
C SER A 67 12.71 -0.68 5.23
N THR A 68 11.65 0.00 4.80
CA THR A 68 11.74 1.31 4.12
C THR A 68 11.51 2.49 5.06
N GLN A 69 11.17 2.24 6.33
CA GLN A 69 11.07 3.27 7.35
C GLN A 69 12.45 3.90 7.60
N GLN A 70 12.51 5.22 7.62
CA GLN A 70 13.71 5.99 7.91
C GLN A 70 14.03 5.94 9.42
N PRO A 71 15.28 6.23 9.82
CA PRO A 71 15.69 6.21 11.23
C PRO A 71 14.89 7.17 12.15
N ASP A 72 14.30 8.23 11.59
CA ASP A 72 13.44 9.17 12.32
C ASP A 72 11.97 8.71 12.42
N GLY A 73 11.66 7.53 11.88
CA GLY A 73 10.34 6.92 11.87
C GLY A 73 9.46 7.32 10.69
N SER A 74 9.93 8.20 9.80
CA SER A 74 9.19 8.62 8.61
C SER A 74 9.34 7.64 7.44
N TRP A 75 8.47 7.77 6.44
CA TRP A 75 8.66 7.18 5.11
C TRP A 75 8.78 8.25 4.04
N ASP A 76 9.58 7.96 3.02
CA ASP A 76 9.67 8.78 1.83
C ASP A 76 8.81 8.20 0.69
N GLU A 77 8.08 9.07 0.03
CA GLU A 77 7.25 8.76 -1.13
C GLU A 77 7.42 9.88 -2.16
N THR A 78 8.06 9.58 -3.29
CA THR A 78 8.24 10.55 -4.39
C THR A 78 6.98 10.68 -5.23
N GLU A 79 6.30 9.56 -5.46
CA GLU A 79 5.13 9.42 -6.32
C GLU A 79 3.91 10.21 -5.82
N PHE A 80 3.03 10.52 -6.76
CA PHE A 80 1.73 11.12 -6.46
C PHE A 80 0.72 9.99 -6.31
N THR A 81 0.12 9.89 -5.14
CA THR A 81 -0.82 8.82 -4.80
C THR A 81 -2.26 9.33 -4.64
N GLY A 82 -2.47 10.65 -4.68
CA GLY A 82 -3.78 11.29 -4.71
C GLY A 82 -4.19 11.76 -6.10
N THR A 83 -5.48 11.77 -6.38
CA THR A 83 -6.05 12.25 -7.64
C THR A 83 -6.99 13.42 -7.38
N GLY A 84 -6.76 14.56 -8.05
CA GLY A 84 -7.71 15.67 -8.07
C GLY A 84 -8.67 15.55 -9.25
N PHE A 85 -8.13 15.60 -10.48
CA PHE A 85 -8.87 15.36 -11.71
C PHE A 85 -8.18 14.24 -12.50
N PRO A 86 -8.81 13.06 -12.69
CA PRO A 86 -8.25 11.97 -13.47
C PRO A 86 -7.68 12.43 -14.82
N SER A 87 -6.47 11.98 -15.15
CA SER A 87 -5.73 12.31 -16.38
C SER A 87 -5.27 13.77 -16.56
N HIS A 88 -5.58 14.66 -15.62
CA HIS A 88 -5.32 16.10 -15.77
C HIS A 88 -4.60 16.72 -14.58
N PHE A 89 -4.84 16.23 -13.35
CA PHE A 89 -4.31 16.83 -12.14
C PHE A 89 -4.20 15.82 -10.99
N TYR A 90 -2.98 15.60 -10.52
CA TYR A 90 -2.65 14.67 -9.44
C TYR A 90 -2.14 15.43 -8.22
N LEU A 91 -2.39 14.86 -7.04
CA LEU A 91 -2.11 15.48 -5.75
C LEU A 91 -1.11 14.66 -4.95
N LYS A 92 -0.12 15.36 -4.39
CA LYS A 92 0.76 14.79 -3.37
C LYS A 92 0.23 15.18 -1.99
N TYR A 93 -0.48 14.26 -1.35
CA TYR A 93 -0.85 14.42 0.05
C TYR A 93 0.33 14.03 0.93
N HIS A 94 1.15 15.01 1.31
CA HIS A 94 2.42 14.79 2.04
C HIS A 94 2.32 13.95 3.32
N PHE A 95 1.14 13.89 3.94
CA PHE A 95 0.94 13.12 5.17
C PHE A 95 0.51 11.67 4.93
N TYR A 96 0.13 11.28 3.70
CA TYR A 96 -0.30 9.91 3.39
C TYR A 96 0.81 8.89 3.63
N GLN A 97 2.02 9.20 3.20
CA GLN A 97 3.22 8.40 3.44
C GLN A 97 3.52 8.18 4.93
N GLN A 98 2.99 8.98 5.86
CA GLN A 98 3.18 8.76 7.30
C GLN A 98 1.96 8.11 7.95
N TYR A 99 0.78 8.66 7.66
CA TYR A 99 -0.47 8.25 8.29
C TYR A 99 -0.87 6.81 7.95
N PHE A 100 -0.82 6.44 6.67
CA PHE A 100 -1.33 5.14 6.25
C PHE A 100 -0.42 3.97 6.68
N PRO A 101 0.91 4.04 6.58
CA PRO A 101 1.78 2.98 7.12
C PRO A 101 1.56 2.73 8.60
N LEU A 102 1.47 3.79 9.42
CA LEU A 102 1.18 3.66 10.84
C LEU A 102 -0.17 3.00 11.10
N LEU A 103 -1.21 3.40 10.37
CA LEU A 103 -2.53 2.78 10.47
C LEU A 103 -2.51 1.30 10.08
N ALA A 104 -1.82 0.96 8.98
CA ALA A 104 -1.73 -0.42 8.50
C ALA A 104 -0.95 -1.31 9.46
N LEU A 105 0.22 -0.87 9.95
CA LEU A 105 1.03 -1.61 10.93
C LEU A 105 0.28 -1.81 12.24
N GLY A 106 -0.39 -0.77 12.75
CA GLY A 106 -1.20 -0.86 13.96
C GLY A 106 -2.37 -1.84 13.81
N ARG A 107 -3.06 -1.84 12.66
CA ARG A 107 -4.11 -2.82 12.37
C ARG A 107 -3.57 -4.25 12.27
N TYR A 108 -2.45 -4.43 11.57
CA TYR A 108 -1.82 -5.74 11.42
C TYR A 108 -1.45 -6.35 12.78
N GLN A 109 -0.86 -5.54 13.66
CA GLN A 109 -0.53 -5.96 15.02
C GLN A 109 -1.78 -6.40 15.80
N MET A 110 -2.92 -5.72 15.65
CA MET A 110 -4.16 -6.09 16.35
C MET A 110 -4.82 -7.35 15.77
N SER A 111 -4.81 -7.52 14.45
CA SER A 111 -5.57 -8.57 13.75
C SER A 111 -4.85 -9.91 13.69
N VAL A 112 -3.52 -9.93 13.58
CA VAL A 112 -2.74 -11.14 13.25
C VAL A 112 -1.76 -11.54 14.35
N ALA A 113 -1.33 -10.62 15.21
CA ALA A 113 -0.44 -10.94 16.34
C ALA A 113 -1.18 -11.35 17.63
N SER A 114 -2.50 -11.58 17.54
CA SER A 114 -3.36 -12.08 18.62
C SER A 114 -3.52 -13.60 18.54
#